data_AF-A0A316D3K7-F1
#
_entry.id   AF-A0A316D3K7-F1
#
_cell.length_a   1.000
_cell.length_b   1.000
_cell.length_c   1.000
_cell.angle_alpha   90.00
_cell.angle_beta   90.00
_cell.angle_gamma   90.00
#
_symmetry.space_group_name_H-M   'P 1'
#
loop_
_entity.id
_entity.type
_entity.pdbx_description
1 polymer ?
#
loop_
_entity_poly.entity_id
_entity_poly.type
_entity_poly.pdbx_seq_one_letter_code
_entity_poly.pdbx_strand_id
1 'polypeptide(L)'
;MKGKCEHCAHWSKRKGCKKSEKVQAQAGYNSDWGWYEECPLWKGMTLKAYLVTEDDGDNSEIVFAHTNGQAKLIGLGRDWSYGEFTEMRALRRPEYDRYAEQGWVPKEELLKDGWWFDCHCGYARRDFNAIVIREDVYCEKCQHKAQVGA
;
A
#
# COMPACT_ATOMS: atom_id res chain seq x y z
N MET A 1 10.47 5.83 -34.58
CA MET A 1 11.14 4.58 -34.19
C MET A 1 10.48 4.08 -32.90
N LYS A 2 9.82 2.92 -32.92
CA LYS A 2 9.09 2.38 -31.75
C LYS A 2 9.99 1.37 -31.04
N GLY A 3 10.53 1.72 -29.88
CA GLY A 3 11.22 0.78 -28.99
C GLY A 3 10.19 -0.15 -28.34
N LYS A 4 10.41 -1.46 -28.41
CA LYS A 4 9.60 -2.47 -27.73
C LYS A 4 10.18 -2.68 -26.33
N CYS A 5 9.34 -2.61 -25.29
CA CYS A 5 9.71 -3.03 -23.94
C CYS A 5 9.44 -4.54 -23.82
N GLU A 6 10.49 -5.34 -23.70
CA GLU A 6 10.43 -6.81 -23.76
C GLU A 6 9.97 -7.49 -22.45
N HIS A 7 9.61 -6.71 -21.42
CA HIS A 7 9.37 -7.26 -20.08
C HIS A 7 7.95 -7.79 -19.78
N CYS A 8 6.97 -7.64 -20.68
CA CYS A 8 5.58 -8.08 -20.42
C CYS A 8 5.21 -9.48 -20.97
N ALA A 9 6.12 -10.17 -21.65
CA ALA A 9 5.77 -11.38 -22.40
C ALA A 9 5.49 -12.64 -21.55
N HIS A 10 5.77 -12.64 -20.24
CA HIS A 10 5.76 -13.87 -19.45
C HIS A 10 4.44 -14.23 -18.74
N TRP A 11 3.43 -13.34 -18.77
CA TRP A 11 2.17 -13.54 -18.01
C TRP A 11 1.00 -14.17 -18.81
N SER A 12 1.27 -14.74 -19.99
CA SER A 12 0.23 -15.25 -20.90
C SER A 12 -0.23 -16.69 -20.68
N LYS A 13 0.24 -17.40 -19.64
CA LYS A 13 -0.01 -18.86 -19.48
C LYS A 13 -1.04 -19.26 -18.42
N ARG A 14 -1.89 -18.37 -17.91
CA ARG A 14 -3.05 -18.79 -17.08
C ARG A 14 -4.22 -19.18 -17.98
N LYS A 15 -4.57 -20.48 -17.96
CA LYS A 15 -5.74 -21.05 -18.65
C LYS A 15 -7.01 -20.30 -18.20
N GLY A 16 -7.62 -19.56 -19.12
CA GLY A 16 -8.86 -18.81 -18.88
C GLY A 16 -8.91 -17.43 -19.55
N CYS A 17 -7.77 -16.85 -19.94
CA CYS A 17 -7.74 -15.57 -20.64
C CYS A 17 -8.15 -15.77 -22.11
N LYS A 18 -9.43 -15.55 -22.43
CA LYS A 18 -9.90 -15.46 -23.81
C LYS A 18 -9.19 -14.27 -24.46
N LYS A 19 -8.33 -14.55 -25.45
CA LYS A 19 -7.70 -13.54 -26.32
C LYS A 19 -8.80 -12.69 -26.97
N SER A 20 -9.09 -11.52 -26.42
CA SER A 20 -9.60 -10.42 -27.23
C SER A 20 -8.39 -9.71 -27.82
N GLU A 21 -8.16 -9.95 -29.11
CA GLU A 21 -6.99 -9.54 -29.90
C GLU A 21 -6.80 -8.02 -30.09
N LYS A 22 -7.34 -7.18 -29.20
CA LYS A 22 -7.33 -5.71 -29.33
C LYS A 22 -6.93 -4.94 -28.07
N VAL A 23 -6.11 -5.51 -27.20
CA VAL A 23 -5.48 -4.73 -26.11
C VAL A 23 -3.96 -4.85 -26.20
N GLN A 24 -3.40 -4.29 -27.28
CA GLN A 24 -2.05 -3.73 -27.19
C GLN A 24 -2.17 -2.34 -26.53
N ALA A 25 -2.56 -2.32 -25.24
CA ALA A 25 -2.52 -1.08 -24.49
C ALA A 25 -1.07 -0.81 -24.10
N GLN A 26 -0.48 0.17 -24.78
CA GLN A 26 0.77 0.81 -24.41
C GLN A 26 0.67 1.26 -22.95
N ALA A 27 1.31 0.53 -22.03
CA ALA A 27 1.71 1.11 -20.75
C ALA A 27 2.89 2.05 -21.04
N GLY A 28 2.58 3.22 -21.58
CA GLY A 28 3.50 4.35 -21.65
C GLY A 28 3.32 5.20 -20.40
N TYR A 29 4.43 5.68 -19.84
CA TYR A 29 4.43 6.72 -18.81
C TYR A 29 3.73 7.97 -19.38
N ASN A 30 2.67 8.41 -18.71
CA ASN A 30 1.99 9.67 -18.99
C ASN A 30 1.95 10.48 -17.69
N SER A 31 2.60 11.64 -17.69
CA SER A 31 2.74 12.52 -16.53
C SER A 31 1.44 13.19 -16.07
N ASP A 32 0.37 13.12 -16.88
CA ASP A 32 -0.93 13.72 -16.54
C ASP A 32 -1.87 12.76 -15.80
N TRP A 33 -1.60 11.46 -15.80
CA TRP A 33 -2.41 10.47 -15.09
C TRP A 33 -1.63 9.97 -13.87
N GLY A 34 -2.12 10.27 -12.68
CA GLY A 34 -1.64 9.66 -11.44
C GLY A 34 -1.58 8.14 -11.59
N TRP A 35 -0.48 7.53 -11.15
CA TRP A 35 0.10 6.29 -11.68
C TRP A 35 -0.79 5.02 -11.74
N TYR A 36 -2.02 4.99 -11.21
CA TYR A 36 -2.77 3.73 -11.08
C TYR A 36 -4.30 3.80 -11.18
N GLU A 37 -4.94 4.97 -11.30
CA GLU A 37 -6.40 5.05 -11.11
C GLU A 37 -7.24 4.67 -12.35
N GLU A 38 -6.65 4.60 -13.56
CA GLU A 38 -7.47 4.48 -14.78
C GLU A 38 -7.10 3.32 -15.73
N CYS A 39 -6.44 2.26 -15.27
CA CYS A 39 -6.27 1.11 -16.17
C CYS A 39 -7.60 0.33 -16.30
N PRO A 40 -8.19 0.25 -17.52
CA PRO A 40 -9.53 -0.31 -17.73
C PRO A 40 -9.62 -1.82 -17.45
N LEU A 41 -8.49 -2.51 -17.27
CA LEU A 41 -8.44 -3.90 -16.82
C LEU A 41 -8.84 -4.07 -15.36
N TRP A 42 -8.78 -3.01 -14.54
CA TRP A 42 -9.13 -3.06 -13.11
C TRP A 42 -10.57 -2.65 -12.82
N LYS A 43 -11.29 -2.20 -13.85
CA LYS A 43 -12.68 -1.76 -13.73
C LYS A 43 -13.55 -2.93 -13.26
N GLY A 44 -14.03 -2.87 -12.01
CA GLY A 44 -14.85 -3.90 -11.38
C GLY A 44 -14.10 -4.93 -10.52
N MET A 45 -12.78 -4.80 -10.35
CA MET A 45 -12.08 -5.57 -9.30
C MET A 45 -12.11 -4.83 -7.97
N THR A 46 -12.35 -5.56 -6.89
CA THR A 46 -12.27 -5.01 -5.55
C THR A 46 -10.81 -4.84 -5.13
N LEU A 47 -10.51 -3.76 -4.43
CA LEU A 47 -9.23 -3.58 -3.76
C LEU A 47 -9.10 -4.60 -2.62
N LYS A 48 -7.87 -5.01 -2.37
CA LYS A 48 -7.49 -6.00 -1.37
C LYS A 48 -6.36 -5.42 -0.52
N ALA A 49 -6.42 -5.66 0.79
CA ALA A 49 -5.36 -5.24 1.68
C ALA A 49 -4.13 -6.17 1.65
N TYR A 50 -2.95 -5.58 1.53
CA TYR A 50 -1.67 -6.25 1.57
C TYR A 50 -0.76 -5.59 2.60
N LEU A 51 -0.17 -6.38 3.50
CA LEU A 51 0.98 -5.97 4.28
C LEU A 51 2.18 -5.92 3.34
N VAL A 52 2.68 -4.72 3.10
CA VAL A 52 3.89 -4.47 2.31
C VAL A 52 5.03 -4.19 3.27
N THR A 53 6.14 -4.92 3.11
CA THR A 53 7.34 -4.78 3.96
C THR A 53 8.60 -4.82 3.11
N GLU A 54 9.66 -4.21 3.62
CA GLU A 54 11.03 -4.50 3.18
C GLU A 54 11.57 -5.77 3.86
N ASP A 55 12.76 -6.21 3.42
CA ASP A 55 13.36 -7.49 3.83
C ASP A 55 13.77 -7.51 5.32
N ASP A 56 14.09 -6.35 5.88
CA ASP A 56 14.41 -6.13 7.30
C ASP A 56 13.16 -6.06 8.20
N GLY A 57 11.99 -5.78 7.62
CA GLY A 57 10.70 -5.76 8.32
C GLY A 57 10.48 -4.57 9.26
N ASP A 58 11.43 -3.63 9.32
CA ASP A 58 11.35 -2.45 10.19
C ASP A 58 10.33 -1.43 9.64
N ASN A 59 10.20 -1.36 8.31
CA ASN A 59 9.18 -0.57 7.64
C ASN A 59 8.08 -1.47 7.07
N SER A 60 6.84 -1.19 7.46
CA SER A 60 5.68 -1.89 6.95
C SER A 60 4.45 -1.00 6.83
N GLU A 61 3.59 -1.30 5.87
CA GLU A 61 2.35 -0.57 5.63
C GLU A 61 1.26 -1.52 5.12
N ILE A 62 -0.01 -1.24 5.48
CA ILE A 62 -1.15 -1.86 4.79
C ILE A 62 -1.46 -1.05 3.53
N VAL A 63 -1.28 -1.69 2.38
CA VAL A 63 -1.54 -1.14 1.05
C VAL A 63 -2.76 -1.81 0.43
N PHE A 64 -3.67 -1.01 -0.11
CA PHE A 64 -4.82 -1.49 -0.86
C PHE A 64 -4.52 -1.54 -2.36
N ALA A 65 -4.61 -2.73 -2.97
CA ALA A 65 -4.34 -2.95 -4.38
C ALA A 65 -5.15 -4.11 -4.94
N HIS A 66 -5.25 -4.27 -6.26
CA HIS A 66 -5.95 -5.42 -6.86
C HIS A 66 -5.10 -6.70 -6.84
N THR A 67 -3.78 -6.54 -6.84
CA THR A 67 -2.81 -7.64 -6.87
C THR A 67 -1.63 -7.36 -5.95
N ASN A 68 -0.92 -8.42 -5.56
CA ASN A 68 0.31 -8.30 -4.77
C ASN A 68 1.41 -7.52 -5.51
N GLY A 69 1.55 -7.68 -6.84
CA GLY A 69 2.53 -6.95 -7.63
C GLY A 69 2.26 -5.45 -7.63
N GLN A 70 0.99 -5.04 -7.74
CA GLN A 70 0.60 -3.64 -7.62
C GLN A 70 0.87 -3.11 -6.20
N ALA A 71 0.58 -3.89 -5.15
CA ALA A 71 0.89 -3.48 -3.77
C ALA A 71 2.39 -3.23 -3.57
N LYS A 72 3.27 -4.10 -4.12
CA LYS A 72 4.72 -3.87 -4.10
C LYS A 72 5.13 -2.59 -4.81
N LEU A 73 4.57 -2.33 -6.00
CA LEU A 73 4.87 -1.11 -6.77
C LEU A 73 4.45 0.16 -6.02
N ILE A 74 3.30 0.12 -5.33
CA ILE A 74 2.86 1.24 -4.47
C ILE A 74 3.84 1.42 -3.30
N GLY A 75 4.24 0.33 -2.64
CA GLY A 75 5.22 0.37 -1.54
C GLY A 75 6.57 0.97 -1.94
N LEU A 76 7.10 0.60 -3.11
CA LEU A 76 8.34 1.18 -3.64
C LEU A 76 8.25 2.69 -3.89
N GLY A 77 7.03 3.21 -4.10
CA GLY A 77 6.80 4.65 -4.27
C GLY A 77 6.72 5.41 -2.96
N ARG A 78 6.93 4.78 -1.81
CA ARG A 78 6.88 5.41 -0.49
C ARG A 78 8.26 5.92 -0.07
N ASP A 79 8.29 7.03 0.66
CA ASP A 79 9.52 7.68 1.12
C ASP A 79 10.37 6.81 2.07
N TRP A 80 9.74 5.82 2.71
CA TRP A 80 10.42 4.88 3.60
C TRP A 80 11.11 3.73 2.86
N SER A 81 10.83 3.55 1.56
CA SER A 81 11.36 2.42 0.80
C SER A 81 12.67 2.78 0.11
N TYR A 82 13.69 1.96 0.35
CA TYR A 82 15.02 2.07 -0.27
C TYR A 82 15.41 0.83 -1.07
N GLY A 83 14.59 -0.23 -1.03
CA GLY A 83 14.84 -1.50 -1.68
C GLY A 83 14.40 -1.60 -3.14
N GLU A 84 14.74 -2.72 -3.76
CA GLU A 84 14.31 -3.09 -5.11
C GLU A 84 12.97 -3.86 -5.08
N PHE A 85 12.27 -3.92 -6.22
CA PHE A 85 11.00 -4.67 -6.32
C PHE A 85 11.09 -6.13 -5.86
N THR A 86 12.26 -6.75 -6.05
CA THR A 86 12.53 -8.13 -5.64
C THR A 86 12.63 -8.30 -4.13
N GLU A 87 12.98 -7.25 -3.40
CA GLU A 87 13.16 -7.24 -1.94
C GLU A 87 11.85 -6.93 -1.22
N MET A 88 10.94 -6.22 -1.90
CA MET A 88 9.60 -5.95 -1.37
C MET A 88 8.78 -7.22 -1.21
N ARG A 89 8.14 -7.38 -0.06
CA ARG A 89 7.16 -8.43 0.21
C ARG A 89 5.76 -7.83 0.25
N ALA A 90 4.78 -8.56 -0.25
CA ALA A 90 3.37 -8.17 -0.19
C ALA A 90 2.54 -9.38 0.24
N LEU A 91 2.13 -9.40 1.50
CA LEU A 91 1.38 -10.48 2.14
C LEU A 91 -0.08 -10.10 2.27
N ARG A 92 -0.99 -11.02 1.92
CA ARG A 92 -2.43 -10.74 1.95
C ARG A 92 -2.93 -10.61 3.40
N ARG A 93 -3.69 -9.56 3.71
CA ARG A 93 -4.32 -9.32 5.03
C ARG A 93 -5.85 -9.11 4.88
N PRO A 94 -6.65 -10.16 4.68
CA PRO A 94 -8.09 -10.03 4.39
C PRO A 94 -8.90 -9.33 5.49
N GLU A 95 -8.44 -9.36 6.74
CA GLU A 95 -9.06 -8.69 7.88
C GLU A 95 -9.20 -7.16 7.70
N TYR A 96 -8.37 -6.56 6.84
CA TYR A 96 -8.41 -5.13 6.54
C TYR A 96 -9.20 -4.76 5.29
N ASP A 97 -9.74 -5.73 4.53
CA ASP A 97 -10.45 -5.44 3.28
C ASP A 97 -11.66 -4.52 3.46
N ARG A 98 -12.28 -4.55 4.64
CA ARG A 98 -13.38 -3.64 5.00
C ARG A 98 -13.01 -2.16 4.94
N TYR A 99 -11.71 -1.84 4.99
CA TYR A 99 -11.18 -0.48 4.88
C TYR A 99 -10.75 -0.11 3.46
N ALA A 100 -11.00 -0.96 2.47
CA ALA A 100 -10.53 -0.75 1.10
C ALA A 100 -11.15 0.48 0.42
N GLU A 101 -12.41 0.80 0.71
CA GLU A 101 -13.07 2.02 0.21
C GLU A 101 -12.53 3.28 0.89
N GLN A 102 -12.14 3.18 2.16
CA GLN A 102 -11.52 4.25 2.93
C GLN A 102 -10.06 4.50 2.49
N GLY A 103 -9.39 3.47 1.99
CA GLY A 103 -8.01 3.54 1.49
C GLY A 103 -6.93 3.49 2.57
N TRP A 104 -7.31 3.45 3.85
CA TRP A 104 -6.40 3.33 4.99
C TRP A 104 -7.08 2.61 6.15
N VAL A 105 -6.29 1.93 6.98
CA VAL A 105 -6.78 1.25 8.20
C VAL A 105 -6.63 2.21 9.38
N PRO A 106 -7.67 2.42 10.21
CA PRO A 106 -7.56 3.21 11.43
C PRO A 106 -6.43 2.76 12.35
N LYS A 107 -5.65 3.71 12.89
CA LYS A 107 -4.50 3.38 13.74
C LYS A 107 -4.93 2.63 14.99
N GLU A 108 -6.12 2.89 15.52
CA GLU A 108 -6.72 2.15 16.63
C GLU A 108 -6.88 0.66 16.31
N GLU A 109 -7.24 0.33 15.07
CA GLU A 109 -7.43 -1.05 14.63
C GLU A 109 -6.08 -1.73 14.39
N LEU A 110 -5.13 -1.02 13.77
CA LEU A 110 -3.76 -1.51 13.62
C LEU A 110 -3.10 -1.76 15.01
N LEU A 111 -3.28 -0.85 15.96
CA LEU A 111 -2.76 -1.00 17.33
C LEU A 111 -3.29 -2.27 18.00
N LYS A 112 -4.60 -2.54 17.92
CA LYS A 112 -5.21 -3.78 18.43
C LYS A 112 -4.60 -5.04 17.83
N ASP A 113 -4.19 -4.96 16.56
CA ASP A 113 -3.55 -6.06 15.82
C ASP A 113 -2.02 -6.10 16.01
N GLY A 114 -1.49 -5.38 17.00
CA GLY A 114 -0.10 -5.46 17.44
C GLY A 114 0.86 -4.51 16.72
N TRP A 115 0.36 -3.59 15.91
CA TRP A 115 1.18 -2.54 15.31
C TRP A 115 1.68 -1.56 16.37
N TRP A 116 2.72 -0.82 16.01
CA TRP A 116 3.23 0.27 16.81
C TRP A 116 3.41 1.51 15.96
N PHE A 117 3.34 2.68 16.60
CA PHE A 117 3.54 3.96 15.96
C PHE A 117 4.39 4.86 16.85
N ASP A 118 5.19 5.73 16.25
CA ASP A 118 5.96 6.69 17.00
C ASP A 118 5.09 7.80 17.59
N CYS A 119 5.28 8.05 18.88
CA CYS A 119 4.83 9.28 19.51
C CYS A 119 5.84 10.39 19.24
N HIS A 120 5.38 11.65 19.24
CA HIS A 120 6.23 12.85 19.11
C HIS A 120 7.35 13.00 20.16
N CYS A 121 7.40 12.13 21.18
CA CYS A 121 8.54 12.03 22.08
C CYS A 121 9.67 11.12 21.56
N GLY A 122 9.54 10.55 20.35
CA GLY A 122 10.52 9.65 19.74
C GLY A 122 10.48 8.21 20.27
N TYR A 123 9.38 7.81 20.93
CA TYR A 123 9.23 6.46 21.48
C TYR A 123 7.97 5.81 20.93
N ALA A 124 8.14 4.58 20.41
CA ALA A 124 7.06 3.73 19.94
C ALA A 124 5.95 3.52 20.97
N ARG A 125 4.72 3.51 20.48
CA ARG A 125 3.50 3.24 21.24
C ARG A 125 2.80 2.02 20.65
N ARG A 126 2.24 1.21 21.53
CA ARG A 126 1.45 0.02 21.25
C ARG A 126 0.05 0.21 21.87
N ASP A 127 -0.86 -0.70 21.59
CA ASP A 127 -2.25 -0.66 22.09
C ASP A 127 -2.41 -0.20 23.54
N PHE A 128 -1.65 -0.73 24.49
CA PHE A 128 -1.81 -0.46 25.92
C PHE A 128 -1.32 0.93 26.39
N ASN A 129 -0.58 1.66 25.55
CA ASN A 129 -0.02 2.98 25.91
C ASN A 129 -0.15 4.04 24.82
N ALA A 130 -0.98 3.76 23.81
CA ALA A 130 -1.27 4.63 22.69
C ALA A 130 -2.60 5.36 22.92
N ILE A 131 -2.59 6.68 22.69
CA ILE A 131 -3.79 7.51 22.56
C ILE A 131 -3.81 8.03 21.13
N VAL A 132 -4.80 7.63 20.35
CA VAL A 132 -4.97 8.13 18.99
C VAL A 132 -5.81 9.41 19.03
N ILE A 133 -5.28 10.50 18.46
CA ILE A 133 -6.01 11.76 18.32
C ILE A 133 -5.92 12.20 16.87
N ARG A 134 -7.06 12.27 16.19
CA ARG A 134 -7.17 12.41 14.73
C ARG A 134 -6.50 11.23 14.03
N GLU A 135 -5.27 11.39 13.58
CA GLU A 135 -4.50 10.36 12.89
C GLU A 135 -3.13 10.16 13.53
N ASP A 136 -2.80 10.84 14.63
CA ASP A 136 -1.52 10.74 15.30
C ASP A 136 -1.62 9.90 16.57
N VAL A 137 -0.52 9.23 16.92
CA VAL A 137 -0.43 8.38 18.12
C VAL A 137 0.42 9.07 19.17
N TYR A 138 -0.14 9.22 20.37
CA TYR A 138 0.48 9.88 21.50
C TYR A 138 0.61 8.96 22.69
N CYS A 139 1.56 9.26 23.58
CA CYS A 139 1.49 8.81 24.96
C CYS A 139 0.66 9.80 25.80
N GLU A 140 0.24 9.37 26.99
CA GLU A 140 -0.50 10.21 27.94
C GLU A 140 0.16 11.57 28.22
N LYS A 141 1.50 11.61 28.27
CA LYS A 141 2.25 12.85 28.50
C LYS A 141 2.25 13.79 27.28
N CYS A 142 2.09 13.26 26.07
CA CYS A 142 2.19 14.05 24.83
C CYS A 142 0.84 14.38 24.20
N GLN A 143 -0.27 13.81 24.69
CA GLN A 143 -1.61 14.02 24.12
C GLN A 143 -2.00 15.51 24.01
N HIS A 144 -1.53 16.36 24.93
CA HIS A 144 -1.79 17.80 24.91
C HIS A 144 -1.25 18.49 23.65
N LYS A 145 -0.21 17.91 23.01
CA LYS A 145 0.38 18.46 21.78
C LYS A 145 -0.59 18.41 20.60
N ALA A 146 -1.59 17.53 20.63
CA ALA A 146 -2.62 17.48 19.61
C ALA A 146 -3.46 18.77 19.51
N GLN A 147 -3.55 19.55 20.59
CA GLN A 147 -4.37 20.77 20.67
C GLN A 147 -3.64 22.03 20.18
N VAL A 148 -2.31 21.96 20.02
CA VAL A 148 -1.45 23.13 19.76
C VAL A 148 -1.16 23.35 18.27
N GLY A 149 -1.78 22.54 17.40
CA GLY A 149 -1.64 22.63 15.94
C GLY A 149 -2.99 22.89 15.27
N ALA A 150 -3.30 24.17 15.08
CA ALA A 150 -4.24 24.72 14.10
C ALA A 150 -3.60 25.96 13.48
#